data_AF-A0A7Y3LRN4-F1
#
_entry.id   AF-A0A7Y3LRN4-F1
#
_cell.length_a   1.000
_cell.length_b   1.000
_cell.length_c   1.000
_cell.angle_alpha   90.00
_cell.angle_beta   90.00
_cell.angle_gamma   90.00
#
_symmetry.space_group_name_H-M   'P 1'
#
loop_
_entity.id
_entity.type
_entity.pdbx_description
1 polymer ?
#
loop_
_entity_poly.entity_id
_entity_poly.type
_entity_poly.pdbx_seq_one_letter_code
_entity_poly.pdbx_strand_id
1 'polypeptide(L)'
;MSTREIRIPLDEVVAILQDLNEFVVSLDRLGSREASGTADDSTVGRFVSDWDVARRLAHARRVISVALDEQLTEQDNAAIDALCDRGRFYGG
;
A
#
# COMPACT_ATOMS: atom_id res chain seq x y z
N MET A 1 -4.68 12.68 27.59
CA MET A 1 -4.72 12.53 26.13
C MET A 1 -5.88 11.61 25.81
N SER A 2 -6.81 12.01 24.95
CA SER A 2 -7.89 11.11 24.53
C SER A 2 -7.33 10.09 23.55
N THR A 3 -7.40 8.80 23.90
CA THR A 3 -7.07 7.71 22.98
C THR A 3 -8.20 7.60 21.97
N ARG A 4 -7.96 8.01 20.72
CA ARG A 4 -8.90 7.75 19.62
C ARG A 4 -8.60 6.36 19.08
N GLU A 5 -9.63 5.54 18.93
CA GLU A 5 -9.53 4.17 18.43
C GLU A 5 -10.24 4.07 17.09
N ILE A 6 -9.62 3.34 16.14
CA ILE A 6 -10.26 2.93 14.89
C ILE A 6 -10.72 1.48 15.02
N ARG A 7 -11.84 1.15 14.39
CA ARG A 7 -12.38 -0.22 14.37
C ARG A 7 -12.34 -0.77 12.95
N ILE A 8 -11.61 -1.85 12.76
CA ILE A 8 -11.52 -2.61 11.52
C ILE A 8 -11.85 -4.07 11.86
N PRO A 9 -12.65 -4.78 11.04
CA PRO A 9 -12.84 -6.22 11.20
C PRO A 9 -11.50 -6.97 11.27
N LEU A 10 -11.40 -7.96 12.17
CA LEU A 10 -10.13 -8.66 12.41
C LEU A 10 -9.63 -9.41 11.17
N ASP A 11 -10.56 -10.00 10.41
CA ASP A 11 -10.27 -10.67 9.15
C ASP A 11 -9.73 -9.70 8.09
N GLU A 12 -10.33 -8.51 7.97
CA GLU A 12 -9.86 -7.47 7.06
C GLU A 12 -8.45 -6.97 7.43
N VAL A 13 -8.19 -6.69 8.72
CA VAL A 13 -6.85 -6.23 9.13
C VAL A 13 -5.81 -7.34 8.97
N VAL A 14 -6.16 -8.61 9.21
CA VAL A 14 -5.25 -9.74 8.98
C VAL A 14 -4.93 -9.89 7.50
N ALA A 15 -5.94 -9.80 6.62
CA ALA A 15 -5.73 -9.86 5.17
C ALA A 15 -4.80 -8.74 4.69
N ILE A 16 -5.04 -7.50 5.14
CA ILE A 16 -4.18 -6.35 4.81
C ILE A 16 -2.74 -6.58 5.30
N LEU A 17 -2.55 -7.08 6.52
CA LEU A 17 -1.22 -7.35 7.05
C LEU A 17 -0.49 -8.46 6.28
N GLN A 18 -1.21 -9.50 5.84
CA GLN A 18 -0.64 -10.55 5.00
C GLN A 18 -0.17 -9.98 3.66
N ASP A 19 -1.02 -9.18 3.00
CA ASP A 19 -0.71 -8.51 1.75
C ASP A 19 0.52 -7.60 1.89
N LEU A 20 0.55 -6.74 2.91
CA LEU A 20 1.67 -5.83 3.16
C LEU A 20 2.97 -6.60 3.43
N ASN A 21 2.93 -7.67 4.22
CA ASN A 21 4.11 -8.47 4.52
C ASN A 21 4.65 -9.18 3.27
N GLU A 22 3.76 -9.72 2.44
CA GLU A 22 4.14 -10.33 1.16
C GLU A 22 4.80 -9.31 0.22
N PHE A 23 4.27 -8.08 0.16
CA PHE A 23 4.84 -7.02 -0.66
C PHE A 23 6.22 -6.58 -0.16
N VAL A 24 6.38 -6.36 1.14
CA VAL A 24 7.67 -5.98 1.72
C VAL A 24 8.74 -7.04 1.44
N VAL A 25 8.45 -8.31 1.67
CA VAL A 25 9.40 -9.41 1.42
C VAL A 25 9.71 -9.55 -0.07
N SER A 26 8.71 -9.40 -0.94
CA SER A 26 8.91 -9.52 -2.38
C SER A 26 9.73 -8.35 -2.94
N LEU A 27 9.45 -7.13 -2.51
CA LEU A 27 10.20 -5.93 -2.90
C LEU A 27 11.65 -5.97 -2.41
N ASP A 28 11.91 -6.44 -1.18
CA ASP A 28 13.27 -6.62 -0.66
C ASP A 28 14.09 -7.61 -1.52
N ARG A 29 13.47 -8.73 -1.89
CA ARG A 29 14.09 -9.72 -2.79
C ARG A 29 14.31 -9.19 -4.19
N LEU A 30 13.36 -8.43 -4.74
CA LEU A 30 13.49 -7.81 -6.05
C LEU A 30 14.61 -6.77 -6.06
N GLY A 31 14.65 -5.87 -5.09
CA GLY A 31 15.72 -4.87 -4.96
C GLY A 31 17.10 -5.52 -4.79
N SER A 32 17.19 -6.62 -4.03
CA SER A 32 18.42 -7.41 -3.92
C SER A 32 18.86 -8.03 -5.26
N ARG A 33 17.89 -8.47 -6.08
CA ARG A 33 18.16 -9.01 -7.41
C ARG A 33 18.55 -7.92 -8.42
N GLU A 34 17.92 -6.76 -8.37
CA GLU A 34 18.31 -5.60 -9.18
C GLU A 34 19.74 -5.15 -8.84
N ALA A 35 20.08 -5.05 -7.55
CA ALA A 35 21.43 -4.69 -7.09
C ALA A 35 22.50 -5.71 -7.52
N SER A 36 22.13 -6.98 -7.71
CA SER A 36 23.01 -8.03 -8.24
C SER A 36 22.96 -8.19 -9.77
N GLY A 37 22.18 -7.37 -10.47
CA GLY A 37 22.03 -7.40 -11.93
C GLY A 37 21.23 -8.61 -12.45
N THR A 38 20.44 -9.26 -11.59
CA THR A 38 19.67 -10.47 -11.89
C THR A 38 18.16 -10.24 -12.02
N ALA A 39 17.70 -9.01 -11.80
CA ALA A 39 16.35 -8.54 -12.09
C ALA A 39 16.42 -7.24 -12.90
N ASP A 40 15.44 -7.07 -13.78
CA ASP A 40 15.23 -5.87 -14.60
C ASP A 40 13.84 -5.27 -14.32
N ASP A 41 13.55 -4.10 -14.91
CA ASP A 41 12.26 -3.41 -14.77
C ASP A 41 11.07 -4.31 -15.13
N SER A 42 11.27 -5.27 -16.06
CA SER A 42 10.22 -6.23 -16.46
C SER A 42 9.86 -7.20 -15.33
N THR A 43 10.80 -7.47 -14.43
CA THR A 43 10.63 -8.36 -13.27
C THR A 43 9.77 -7.70 -12.18
N VAL A 44 9.99 -6.40 -11.93
CA VAL A 44 9.15 -5.61 -11.02
C VAL A 44 7.75 -5.41 -11.61
N GLY A 45 7.66 -5.12 -12.91
CA GLY A 45 6.39 -5.01 -13.61
C GLY A 45 5.52 -6.27 -13.47
N ARG A 46 6.12 -7.46 -13.64
CA ARG A 46 5.43 -8.75 -13.42
C ARG A 46 4.98 -8.96 -11.98
N PHE A 47 5.80 -8.57 -11.00
CA PHE A 47 5.36 -8.64 -9.62
C PHE A 47 4.12 -7.78 -9.40
N VAL A 48 4.09 -6.55 -9.90
CA VAL A 48 2.93 -5.66 -9.75
C VAL A 48 1.69 -6.21 -10.46
N SER A 49 1.84 -6.75 -11.67
CA SER A 49 0.71 -7.27 -12.47
C SER A 49 0.22 -8.63 -11.98
N ASP A 50 1.12 -9.60 -11.83
CA ASP A 50 0.75 -11.01 -11.61
C ASP A 50 0.21 -11.23 -10.19
N TRP A 51 0.61 -10.37 -9.25
CA TRP A 51 0.16 -10.41 -7.85
C TRP A 51 -0.92 -9.38 -7.54
N ASP A 52 -1.42 -8.65 -8.54
CA ASP A 52 -2.47 -7.64 -8.40
C ASP A 52 -2.18 -6.61 -7.29
N VAL A 53 -0.91 -6.22 -7.12
CA VAL A 53 -0.42 -5.42 -6.00
C VAL A 53 -1.19 -4.10 -5.88
N ALA A 54 -1.43 -3.44 -7.01
CA ALA A 54 -2.18 -2.18 -7.04
C ALA A 54 -3.62 -2.34 -6.50
N ARG A 55 -4.30 -3.44 -6.85
CA ARG A 55 -5.67 -3.71 -6.42
C ARG A 55 -5.72 -3.99 -4.92
N ARG A 56 -4.79 -4.79 -4.41
CA ARG A 56 -4.67 -5.15 -2.98
C ARG A 56 -4.32 -3.94 -2.11
N LEU A 57 -3.39 -3.08 -2.57
CA LEU A 57 -3.10 -1.81 -1.90
C LEU A 57 -4.29 -0.84 -1.94
N ALA A 58 -5.04 -0.79 -3.04
CA ALA A 58 -6.25 0.03 -3.13
C ALA A 58 -7.34 -0.45 -2.16
N HIS A 59 -7.50 -1.77 -2.00
CA HIS A 59 -8.38 -2.36 -0.99
C HIS A 59 -7.95 -1.97 0.43
N ALA A 60 -6.68 -2.19 0.77
CA ALA A 60 -6.13 -1.82 2.08
C ALA A 60 -6.33 -0.33 2.39
N ARG A 61 -6.01 0.56 1.44
CA ARG A 61 -6.25 2.00 1.57
C ARG A 61 -7.72 2.29 1.85
N ARG A 62 -8.64 1.68 1.10
CA ARG A 62 -10.08 1.90 1.28
C ARG A 62 -10.55 1.50 2.67
N VAL A 63 -10.19 0.30 3.14
CA VAL A 63 -10.59 -0.19 4.46
C VAL A 63 -10.09 0.73 5.57
N ILE A 64 -8.82 1.14 5.49
CA ILE A 64 -8.21 2.03 6.48
C ILE A 64 -8.85 3.43 6.42
N SER A 65 -9.06 3.99 5.24
CA SER A 65 -9.72 5.30 5.08
C SER A 65 -11.14 5.31 5.63
N VAL A 66 -11.93 4.25 5.39
CA VAL A 66 -13.30 4.14 5.94
C VAL A 66 -13.27 4.10 7.47
N ALA A 67 -12.36 3.32 8.06
CA ALA A 67 -12.24 3.26 9.52
C ALA A 67 -11.73 4.57 10.15
N LEU A 68 -11.07 5.41 9.35
CA LEU A 68 -10.54 6.69 9.75
C LEU A 68 -11.52 7.85 9.54
N ASP A 69 -12.47 7.76 8.61
CA ASP A 69 -13.39 8.86 8.24
C ASP A 69 -14.17 9.40 9.45
N GLU A 70 -14.52 8.53 10.40
CA GLU A 70 -15.21 8.90 11.65
C GLU A 70 -14.30 9.62 12.67
N GLN A 71 -12.97 9.57 12.49
CA GLN A 71 -11.97 10.03 13.45
C GLN A 71 -11.04 11.14 12.93
N LEU A 72 -10.94 11.28 11.61
CA LEU A 72 -10.08 12.25 10.97
C LEU A 72 -10.73 13.63 10.93
N THR A 73 -9.87 14.65 11.11
CA THR A 73 -10.28 16.01 10.80
C THR A 73 -10.25 16.23 9.28
N GLU A 74 -10.96 17.25 8.79
CA GLU A 74 -10.91 17.66 7.39
C GLU A 74 -9.48 17.93 6.90
N GLN A 75 -8.62 18.43 7.79
CA GLN A 75 -7.20 18.64 7.52
C GLN A 75 -6.42 17.32 7.33
N ASP A 76 -6.71 16.29 8.12
CA ASP A 76 -6.06 14.98 7.99
C ASP A 76 -6.48 14.29 6.67
N ASN A 77 -7.76 14.39 6.28
CA ASN A 77 -8.25 13.89 5.00
C ASN A 77 -7.56 14.58 3.81
N ALA A 78 -7.47 15.92 3.84
CA ALA A 78 -6.81 16.68 2.78
C ALA A 78 -5.32 16.33 2.63
N ALA A 79 -4.63 16.02 3.74
CA ALA A 79 -3.22 15.62 3.70
C ALA A 79 -3.02 14.24 3.04
N ILE A 80 -3.97 13.31 3.23
CA ILE A 80 -3.94 11.99 2.59
C ILE A 80 -4.23 12.10 1.10
N ASP A 81 -5.21 12.90 0.70
CA ASP A 81 -5.59 13.05 -0.71
C ASP A 81 -4.53 13.78 -1.54
N ALA A 82 -3.80 14.73 -0.95
CA ALA A 82 -2.68 15.41 -1.61
C ALA A 82 -1.51 14.47 -2.00
N LEU A 83 -1.49 13.23 -1.51
CA LEU A 83 -0.54 12.21 -1.96
C LEU A 83 -0.96 11.56 -3.28
N CYS A 84 -2.26 11.43 -3.55
CA CYS A 84 -2.78 10.89 -4.81
C CYS A 84 -2.40 11.78 -6.00
N ASP A 85 -2.44 13.11 -5.82
CA ASP A 85 -2.10 14.08 -6.86
C ASP A 85 -0.58 14.17 -7.16
N ARG A 86 0.25 13.59 -6.29
CA ARG A 86 1.73 13.60 -6.42
C ARG A 86 2.30 12.28 -6.94
N GLY A 87 1.46 11.40 -7.50
CA GLY A 87 1.89 10.14 -8.08
C GLY A 87 3.07 10.32 -9.03
N ARG A 88 4.19 9.64 -8.77
CA ARG A 88 5.32 9.63 -9.69
C ARG A 88 5.08 8.58 -10.75
N PHE A 89 4.98 9.00 -12.00
CA PHE A 89 4.94 8.12 -13.17
C PHE A 89 6.37 7.85 -13.64
N TYR A 90 6.73 6.58 -13.78
CA TYR A 90 8.00 6.13 -14.34
C TYR A 90 7.68 5.37 -15.63
N GLY A 91 7.84 6.03 -16.78
CA GLY A 91 7.53 5.48 -18.10
C GLY A 91 7.04 6.57 -19.05
N GLY A 92 7.88 6.91 -20.03
CA GLY A 92 7.59 7.78 -21.18
C GLY A 92 8.17 7.17 -22.44
#